data_AF-A0A7Z2ZL86-F1
#
_entry.id   AF-A0A7Z2ZL86-F1
#
_cell.length_a   1.000
_cell.length_b   1.000
_cell.length_c   1.000
_cell.angle_alpha   90.00
_cell.angle_beta   90.00
_cell.angle_gamma   90.00
#
_symmetry.space_group_name_H-M   'P 1'
#
loop_
_entity.id
_entity.type
_entity.pdbx_description
1 polymer ?
#
loop_
_entity_poly.entity_id
_entity_poly.type
_entity_poly.pdbx_seq_one_letter_code
_entity_poly.pdbx_strand_id
1 'polypeptide(L)' 'MKPSIHDVIIDLLISYSTKENVPSVSEILSVENALPLVEEHLEPGTYHSYVEWVERNKERYL' A
#
# COMPACT_ATOMS: atom_id res chain seq x y z
N MET A 1 11.84 -15.49 15.23
CA MET A 1 11.14 -14.29 15.76
C MET A 1 9.75 -14.25 15.14
N LYS A 2 8.73 -13.79 15.88
CA LYS A 2 7.40 -13.54 15.28
C LYS A 2 7.45 -12.20 14.54
N PRO A 3 6.89 -12.09 13.33
CA PRO A 3 6.82 -10.80 12.62
C PRO A 3 6.01 -9.80 13.44
N SER A 4 6.42 -8.53 13.38
CA SER A 4 5.63 -7.43 13.94
C SER A 4 4.38 -7.20 13.09
N ILE A 5 3.40 -6.48 13.63
CA ILE A 5 2.20 -6.11 12.87
C ILE A 5 2.54 -5.22 11.66
N HIS A 6 3.58 -4.39 11.78
CA HIS A 6 4.04 -3.52 10.68
C HIS A 6 4.65 -4.35 9.54
N ASP A 7 5.42 -5.40 9.85
CA ASP A 7 5.96 -6.32 8.85
C ASP A 7 4.84 -6.98 8.05
N VAL A 8 3.78 -7.43 8.73
CA VAL A 8 2.60 -8.03 8.09
C VAL A 8 1.89 -7.02 7.18
N ILE A 9 1.76 -5.77 7.61
CA ILE A 9 1.13 -4.71 6.80
C ILE A 9 1.97 -4.41 5.56
N ILE A 10 3.30 -4.27 5.71
CA ILE A 10 4.21 -3.99 4.59
C ILE A 10 4.15 -5.13 3.56
N ASP A 11 4.15 -6.39 3.99
CA ASP A 11 4.03 -7.54 3.10
C ASP A 11 2.70 -7.52 2.31
N LEU A 12 1.60 -7.12 2.95
CA LEU A 12 0.30 -6.97 2.29
C LEU A 12 0.31 -5.81 1.28
N LEU A 13 0.95 -4.68 1.61
CA LEU A 13 1.11 -3.56 0.69
C LEU A 13 1.88 -3.97 -0.58
N ILE A 14 2.97 -4.74 -0.41
CA ILE A 14 3.76 -5.28 -1.53
C ILE A 14 2.88 -6.20 -2.40
N SER A 15 2.10 -7.08 -1.78
CA SER A 15 1.21 -7.99 -2.51
C SER A 15 0.17 -7.23 -3.35
N TYR A 16 -0.36 -6.11 -2.84
CA TYR A 16 -1.32 -5.31 -3.58
C TYR A 16 -0.70 -4.43 -4.66
N SER A 17 0.52 -3.93 -4.45
CA SER A 17 1.17 -3.03 -5.43
C SER A 17 1.83 -3.77 -6.60
N THR A 18 2.17 -5.05 -6.43
CA THR A 18 2.91 -5.86 -7.41
C THR A 18 2.05 -6.83 -8.23
N LYS A 19 0.76 -6.96 -7.91
CA LYS A 19 -0.16 -7.81 -8.70
C LYS A 19 -0.30 -7.28 -10.13
N GLU A 20 -0.39 -8.20 -11.09
CA GLU A 20 -0.48 -7.87 -12.52
C GLU A 20 -1.87 -7.33 -12.93
N ASN A 21 -2.89 -7.51 -12.08
CA ASN A 21 -4.26 -7.10 -12.36
C ASN A 21 -4.58 -5.69 -11.83
N VAL A 22 -5.59 -5.05 -12.44
CA VAL A 22 -6.12 -3.76 -11.95
C VAL A 22 -6.64 -3.96 -10.51
N PRO A 23 -6.16 -3.16 -9.52
CA PRO A 23 -6.64 -3.26 -8.14
C PRO A 23 -8.11 -2.87 -8.04
N SER A 24 -8.87 -3.62 -7.25
CA SER A 24 -10.24 -3.25 -6.90
C SER A 24 -10.26 -2.01 -6.00
N VAL A 25 -11.42 -1.35 -5.93
CA VAL A 25 -11.62 -0.20 -5.03
C VAL A 25 -11.32 -0.56 -3.57
N SER A 26 -11.71 -1.74 -3.10
CA SER A 26 -11.45 -2.17 -1.72
C SER A 26 -9.96 -2.34 -1.45
N GLU A 27 -9.19 -2.82 -2.43
CA GLU A 27 -7.74 -2.99 -2.30
C GLU A 27 -7.03 -1.63 -2.26
N ILE A 28 -7.46 -0.67 -3.09
CA ILE A 28 -6.93 0.70 -3.08
C ILE A 28 -7.16 1.35 -1.71
N LEU A 29 -8.39 1.28 -1.20
CA LEU A 29 -8.74 1.81 0.13
C LEU A 29 -7.99 1.10 1.26
N SER A 30 -7.72 -0.19 1.12
CA SER A 30 -6.94 -0.94 2.12
C SER A 30 -5.50 -0.44 2.19
N VAL A 31 -4.86 -0.20 1.04
CA VAL A 31 -3.50 0.36 0.98
C VAL A 31 -3.49 1.79 1.54
N GLU A 32 -4.43 2.63 1.15
CA GLU A 32 -4.55 4.01 1.65
C GLU A 32 -4.67 4.07 3.18
N ASN A 33 -5.57 3.25 3.75
CA ASN A 33 -5.78 3.24 5.20
C ASN A 33 -4.60 2.65 5.98
N ALA A 34 -3.82 1.78 5.34
CA ALA A 34 -2.67 1.12 5.96
C ALA A 34 -1.41 2.00 5.94
N LEU A 35 -1.25 2.89 4.97
CA LEU A 35 -0.02 3.69 4.80
C LEU A 35 0.38 4.48 6.06
N PRO A 36 -0.51 5.23 6.74
CA PRO A 36 -0.15 5.98 7.95
C PRO A 36 0.33 5.09 9.11
N LEU A 37 -0.02 3.79 9.10
CA LEU A 37 0.37 2.85 10.15
C LEU A 37 1.79 2.31 9.98
N VAL A 38 2.40 2.54 8.82
CA VAL A 38 3.74 2.03 8.46
C VAL A 38 4.68 3.13 7.98
N GLU A 39 4.28 4.40 8.04
CA GLU A 39 5.08 5.54 7.58
C GLU A 39 6.48 5.55 8.22
N GLU A 40 6.56 5.44 9.55
CA GLU A 40 7.83 5.41 10.29
C GLU A 40 8.67 4.14 10.03
N HIS A 41 8.09 3.14 9.38
CA HIS A 41 8.72 1.84 9.09
C HIS A 41 9.15 1.69 7.63
N LEU A 42 8.90 2.70 6.80
CA LEU A 42 9.23 2.70 5.37
C LEU A 42 10.28 3.77 5.07
N GLU A 43 11.15 3.46 4.11
CA GLU A 43 11.99 4.49 3.49
C GLU A 43 11.08 5.56 2.83
N PRO A 44 11.38 6.86 2.96
CA PRO A 44 10.53 7.93 2.44
C PRO A 44 10.16 7.78 0.96
N GLY A 45 11.10 7.32 0.14
CA GLY A 45 10.85 7.04 -1.29
C GLY A 45 9.86 5.88 -1.51
N THR A 46 9.93 4.85 -0.66
CA THR A 46 9.01 3.71 -0.73
C THR A 46 7.60 4.12 -0.31
N TYR A 47 7.48 4.88 0.78
CA TYR A 47 6.21 5.46 1.21
C TYR A 47 5.58 6.31 0.10
N HIS A 48 6.37 7.19 -0.52
CA HIS A 48 5.91 8.04 -1.61
C HIS A 48 5.41 7.24 -2.81
N SER A 49 6.13 6.18 -3.22
CA SER A 49 5.68 5.29 -4.31
C SER A 49 4.34 4.62 -4.04
N TYR A 50 4.01 4.29 -2.79
CA TYR A 50 2.70 3.77 -2.44
C TYR A 50 1.61 4.84 -2.50
N VAL A 51 1.90 6.06 -2.07
CA VAL A 51 0.97 7.20 -2.20
C VAL A 51 0.64 7.44 -3.68
N GLU A 52 1.66 7.53 -4.54
CA GLU A 52 1.48 7.68 -5.99
C GLU A 52 0.69 6.52 -6.59
N TRP A 53 0.93 5.28 -6.11
CA TRP A 53 0.17 4.11 -6.55
C TRP A 53 -1.32 4.22 -6.17
N VAL A 54 -1.66 4.72 -4.99
CA VAL A 54 -3.05 4.95 -4.55
C VAL A 54 -3.70 6.01 -5.44
N GLU A 55 -3.06 7.16 -5.62
CA GLU A 55 -3.60 8.28 -6.40
C GLU A 55 -3.87 7.86 -7.86
N ARG A 56 -2.88 7.27 -8.53
CA ARG A 56 -2.99 6.79 -9.91
C ARG A 56 -4.12 5.78 -10.11
N ASN A 57 -4.38 4.93 -9.12
CA ASN A 57 -5.44 3.93 -9.23
C ASN A 57 -6.82 4.50 -8.87
N LYS A 58 -6.93 5.52 -8.00
CA LYS A 58 -8.19 6.22 -7.73
C LYS A 58 -8.71 6.98 -8.95
N GLU A 59 -7.83 7.62 -9.71
CA GLU A 59 -8.19 8.34 -10.95
C GLU A 59 -8.88 7.44 -11.99
N ARG A 60 -8.61 6.12 -11.98
CA ARG A 60 -9.24 5.17 -12.90
C ARG A 60 -10.72 4.91 -12.61
N TYR A 61 -11.21 5.33 -11.45
CA TYR A 61 -12.59 5.12 -10.98
C TYR A 61 -13.41 6.42 -10.92
N LEU A 62 -12.83 7.56 -11.34
CA LEU A 62 -13.48 8.86 -11.49
C LEU A 62 -13.85 9.09 -12.96
#